data_AF-A0A838DGK8-F1
#
_entry.id   AF-A0A838DGK8-F1
#
_cell.length_a   1.000
_cell.length_b   1.000
_cell.length_c   1.000
_cell.angle_alpha   90.00
_cell.angle_beta   90.00
_cell.angle_gamma   90.00
#
_symmetry.space_group_name_H-M   'P 1'
#
loop_
_entity.id
_entity.type
_entity.pdbx_description
1 polymer ?
#
loop_
_entity_poly.entity_id
_entity_poly.type
_entity_poly.pdbx_seq_one_letter_code
_entity_poly.pdbx_strand_id
1 'polypeptide(L)'
;MGSVKGVRVALKEGLVKLRELRNRAAKELGHKDYFALQVAGYGMTTDEMVKLHDGFLKELRPLYLQLHTWTKHKLAEKFKQPVPKRIPAHWINNRWSQEWTGLVEAANIDDRFKDRPPEWITKTAEQFYTGLGFKPLPASFWTKSDLYPVKQGETRKKNTHASCWHIDLEEDIRSLMSIESNSRWFYTAHHELGHGRSCGPARIQASTKAWAS
;
A
#
# COMPACT_ATOMS: atom_id res chain seq x y z
N MET A 1 -13.58 22.99 4.25
CA MET A 1 -12.86 22.10 3.30
C MET A 1 -12.00 22.96 2.38
N GLY A 2 -10.67 22.88 2.51
CA GLY A 2 -9.76 23.69 1.69
C GLY A 2 -9.77 23.22 0.23
N SER A 3 -9.98 24.15 -0.70
CA SER A 3 -9.84 23.92 -2.14
C SER A 3 -8.49 23.26 -2.46
N VAL A 4 -8.48 22.28 -3.38
CA VAL A 4 -7.26 21.60 -3.87
C VAL A 4 -6.20 22.61 -4.34
N LYS A 5 -6.62 23.80 -4.82
CA LYS A 5 -5.71 24.88 -5.19
C LYS A 5 -4.93 25.45 -4.00
N GLY A 6 -5.54 25.54 -2.81
CA GLY A 6 -4.91 26.07 -1.60
C GLY A 6 -3.82 25.16 -1.03
N VAL A 7 -4.04 23.85 -1.05
CA VAL A 7 -3.06 22.86 -0.55
C VAL A 7 -1.78 22.86 -1.38
N ARG A 8 -1.89 22.95 -2.72
CA ARG A 8 -0.73 22.98 -3.62
C ARG A 8 0.17 24.20 -3.36
N VAL A 9 -0.42 25.38 -3.18
CA VAL A 9 0.33 26.63 -2.98
C VAL A 9 1.09 26.56 -1.66
N ALA A 10 0.45 26.07 -0.59
CA ALA A 10 1.08 25.95 0.73
C ALA A 10 2.21 24.89 0.79
N LEU A 11 2.11 23.79 0.03
CA LEU A 11 3.10 22.70 0.07
C LEU A 11 4.32 22.93 -0.82
N LYS A 12 4.23 23.79 -1.85
CA LYS A 12 5.27 23.92 -2.87
C LYS A 12 6.64 24.23 -2.25
N GLU A 13 6.71 25.25 -1.39
CA GLU A 13 7.96 25.66 -0.75
C GLU A 13 8.52 24.56 0.17
N GLY A 14 7.66 23.94 0.97
CA GLY A 14 8.04 22.82 1.84
C GLY A 14 8.61 21.63 1.07
N LEU A 15 8.04 21.30 -0.09
CA LEU A 15 8.52 20.20 -0.95
C LEU A 15 9.88 20.53 -1.60
N VAL A 16 10.11 21.77 -2.01
CA VAL A 16 11.42 22.19 -2.55
C VAL A 16 12.49 22.09 -1.47
N LYS A 17 12.20 22.58 -0.26
CA LYS A 17 13.11 22.47 0.89
C LYS A 17 13.38 21.01 1.25
N LEU A 18 12.34 20.16 1.23
CA LEU A 18 12.49 18.71 1.48
C LEU A 18 13.38 18.03 0.43
N ARG A 19 13.22 18.36 -0.85
CA ARG A 19 14.08 17.86 -1.94
C ARG A 19 15.54 18.20 -1.66
N GLU A 20 15.83 19.45 -1.28
CA GLU A 20 17.19 19.91 -0.99
C GLU A 20 17.79 19.21 0.22
N LEU A 21 17.03 19.06 1.30
CA LEU A 21 17.46 18.33 2.49
C LEU A 21 17.79 16.87 2.16
N ARG A 22 16.91 16.19 1.43
CA ARG A 22 17.11 14.80 1.00
C ARG A 22 18.33 14.62 0.11
N ASN A 23 18.53 15.54 -0.84
CA ASN A 23 19.70 15.50 -1.73
C ASN A 23 21.01 15.78 -0.98
N ARG A 24 21.00 16.66 0.04
CA ARG A 24 22.17 16.85 0.91
C ARG A 24 22.50 15.58 1.69
N ALA A 25 21.51 14.98 2.35
CA ALA A 25 21.69 13.72 3.07
C ALA A 25 22.24 12.60 2.16
N ALA A 26 21.73 12.49 0.94
CA ALA A 26 22.22 11.51 -0.03
C ALA A 26 23.70 11.74 -0.42
N LYS A 27 24.12 12.99 -0.57
CA LYS A 27 25.52 13.34 -0.88
C LYS A 27 26.48 13.01 0.26
N GLU A 28 26.08 13.26 1.51
CA GLU A 28 26.87 12.85 2.68
C GLU A 28 27.07 11.34 2.73
N LEU A 29 26.10 10.57 2.21
CA LEU A 29 26.18 9.11 2.08
C LEU A 29 26.88 8.65 0.79
N GLY A 30 27.50 9.56 0.02
CA GLY A 30 28.25 9.23 -1.20
C GLY A 30 27.41 9.05 -2.47
N HIS A 31 26.11 9.36 -2.43
CA HIS A 31 25.23 9.27 -3.60
C HIS A 31 25.03 10.63 -4.29
N LYS A 32 24.87 10.62 -5.62
CA LYS A 32 24.68 11.83 -6.44
C LYS A 32 23.49 12.70 -5.97
N ASP A 33 22.38 12.05 -5.66
CA ASP A 33 21.14 12.67 -5.19
C ASP A 33 20.26 11.62 -4.47
N TYR A 34 19.10 12.06 -3.96
CA TYR A 34 18.21 11.17 -3.23
C TYR A 34 17.61 10.04 -4.09
N PHE A 35 17.46 10.24 -5.40
CA PHE A 35 16.99 9.17 -6.27
C PHE A 35 18.05 8.07 -6.39
N ALA A 36 19.32 8.44 -6.59
CA ALA A 36 20.43 7.49 -6.60
C ALA A 36 20.55 6.71 -5.27
N LEU A 37 20.35 7.38 -4.12
CA LEU A 37 20.32 6.71 -2.82
C LEU A 37 19.18 5.68 -2.72
N GLN A 38 17.98 6.01 -3.19
CA GLN A 38 16.85 5.06 -3.17
C GLN A 38 17.08 3.86 -4.09
N VAL A 39 17.60 4.11 -5.30
CA VAL A 39 17.87 3.06 -6.29
C VAL A 39 18.99 2.13 -5.83
N ALA A 40 19.98 2.64 -5.08
CA ALA A 40 21.05 1.81 -4.51
C ALA A 40 20.53 0.70 -3.59
N GLY A 41 19.39 0.90 -2.93
CA GLY A 41 18.74 -0.15 -2.12
C GLY A 41 18.26 -1.37 -2.93
N TYR A 42 18.15 -1.25 -4.25
CA TYR A 42 17.85 -2.35 -5.17
C TYR A 42 19.11 -2.96 -5.82
N GLY A 43 20.31 -2.48 -5.45
CA GLY A 43 21.57 -2.92 -6.06
C GLY A 43 21.73 -2.51 -7.52
N MET A 44 21.07 -1.43 -7.95
CA MET A 44 21.07 -0.92 -9.32
C MET A 44 21.65 0.49 -9.40
N THR A 45 22.08 0.88 -10.59
CA THR A 45 22.29 2.28 -10.97
C THR A 45 20.97 2.95 -11.35
N THR A 46 20.93 4.29 -11.32
CA THR A 46 19.74 5.05 -11.75
C THR A 46 19.35 4.74 -13.20
N ASP A 47 20.34 4.50 -14.07
CA ASP A 47 20.12 4.27 -15.50
C ASP A 47 19.51 2.88 -15.74
N GLU A 48 19.98 1.85 -15.03
CA GLU A 48 19.37 0.52 -15.05
C GLU A 48 17.94 0.55 -14.55
N MET A 49 17.67 1.28 -13.46
CA MET A 49 16.32 1.40 -12.91
C MET A 49 15.38 2.10 -13.90
N VAL A 50 15.80 3.21 -14.52
CA VAL A 50 14.99 3.91 -15.53
C VAL A 50 14.74 3.00 -16.74
N LYS A 51 15.78 2.31 -17.24
CA LYS A 51 15.66 1.39 -18.37
C LYS A 51 14.69 0.24 -18.07
N LEU A 52 14.71 -0.30 -16.86
CA LEU A 52 13.76 -1.33 -16.43
C LEU A 52 12.32 -0.81 -16.46
N HIS A 53 12.07 0.38 -15.90
CA HIS A 53 10.74 1.00 -15.90
C HIS A 53 10.26 1.32 -17.32
N ASP A 54 11.13 1.82 -18.20
CA ASP A 54 10.81 2.07 -19.61
C ASP A 54 10.44 0.77 -20.34
N GLY A 55 11.13 -0.34 -20.02
CA GLY A 55 10.78 -1.67 -20.50
C GLY A 55 9.35 -2.08 -20.12
N PHE A 56 9.03 -2.02 -18.81
CA PHE A 56 7.67 -2.31 -18.33
C PHE A 56 6.62 -1.41 -18.98
N LEU A 57 6.89 -0.12 -19.11
CA LEU A 57 5.96 0.82 -19.76
C LEU A 57 5.74 0.45 -21.22
N LYS A 58 6.77 0.04 -21.95
CA LYS A 58 6.66 -0.37 -23.36
C LYS A 58 5.79 -1.62 -23.51
N GLU A 59 6.01 -2.63 -22.68
CA GLU A 59 5.29 -3.90 -22.71
C GLU A 59 3.83 -3.75 -22.29
N LEU A 60 3.56 -2.96 -21.25
CA LEU A 60 2.20 -2.76 -20.73
C LEU A 60 1.38 -1.75 -21.54
N ARG A 61 2.01 -0.90 -22.35
CA ARG A 61 1.33 0.16 -23.11
C ARG A 61 0.18 -0.34 -23.99
N PRO A 62 0.29 -1.43 -24.77
CA PRO A 62 -0.82 -1.90 -25.60
C PRO A 62 -2.04 -2.29 -24.76
N LEU A 63 -1.83 -2.97 -23.62
CA LEU A 63 -2.91 -3.31 -22.69
C LEU A 63 -3.52 -2.05 -22.07
N TYR A 64 -2.69 -1.13 -21.58
CA TYR A 64 -3.15 0.14 -21.01
C TYR A 64 -3.98 0.95 -22.01
N LEU A 65 -3.58 1.01 -23.28
CA LEU A 65 -4.32 1.76 -24.32
C LEU A 65 -5.68 1.14 -24.62
N GLN A 66 -5.79 -0.18 -24.61
CA GLN A 66 -7.08 -0.87 -24.74
C GLN A 66 -7.99 -0.57 -23.55
N LEU A 67 -7.48 -0.70 -22.31
CA LEU A 67 -8.22 -0.38 -21.10
C LEU A 67 -8.63 1.10 -21.06
N HIS A 68 -7.71 2.02 -21.31
CA HIS A 68 -7.98 3.47 -21.37
C HIS A 68 -9.04 3.79 -22.44
N THR A 69 -8.98 3.14 -23.61
CA THR A 69 -9.96 3.33 -24.68
C THR A 69 -11.33 2.81 -24.27
N TRP A 70 -11.42 1.63 -23.68
CA TRP A 70 -12.69 1.13 -23.16
C TRP A 70 -13.25 2.04 -22.05
N THR A 71 -12.42 2.43 -21.08
CA THR A 71 -12.80 3.26 -19.94
C THR A 71 -13.31 4.63 -20.37
N LYS A 72 -12.63 5.33 -21.30
CA LYS A 72 -13.08 6.66 -21.74
C LYS A 72 -14.45 6.62 -22.43
N HIS A 73 -14.77 5.53 -23.14
CA HIS A 73 -16.09 5.34 -23.74
C HIS A 73 -17.15 5.09 -22.66
N LYS A 74 -16.86 4.22 -21.68
CA LYS A 74 -17.80 3.94 -20.58
C LYS A 74 -18.07 5.13 -19.69
N LEU A 75 -17.05 5.94 -19.40
CA LEU A 75 -17.24 7.17 -18.65
C LEU A 75 -18.01 8.23 -19.45
N ALA A 76 -17.75 8.34 -20.76
CA ALA A 76 -18.51 9.24 -21.64
C ALA A 76 -20.00 8.88 -21.67
N GLU A 77 -20.32 7.58 -21.77
CA GLU A 77 -21.68 7.04 -21.64
C GLU A 77 -22.32 7.41 -20.29
N LYS A 78 -21.62 7.11 -19.19
CA LYS A 78 -22.07 7.41 -17.81
C LYS A 78 -22.37 8.89 -17.58
N PHE A 79 -21.52 9.78 -18.08
CA PHE A 79 -21.65 11.23 -17.90
C PHE A 79 -22.45 11.92 -19.00
N LYS A 80 -22.94 11.18 -20.01
CA LYS A 80 -23.67 11.71 -21.17
C LYS A 80 -22.88 12.81 -21.90
N GLN A 81 -21.60 12.55 -22.13
CA GLN A 81 -20.65 13.46 -22.80
C GLN A 81 -20.08 12.79 -24.06
N PRO A 82 -19.57 13.56 -25.05
CA PRO A 82 -18.82 12.97 -26.15
C PRO A 82 -17.55 12.28 -25.65
N VAL A 83 -17.12 11.23 -26.37
CA VAL A 83 -15.91 10.49 -26.01
C VAL A 83 -14.68 11.41 -26.10
N PRO A 84 -13.96 11.66 -24.99
CA PRO A 84 -12.85 12.58 -24.99
C PRO A 84 -11.57 11.94 -25.57
N LYS A 85 -10.60 12.76 -25.97
CA LYS A 85 -9.27 12.27 -26.39
C LYS A 85 -8.49 11.66 -25.22
N ARG A 86 -8.58 12.26 -24.04
CA ARG A 86 -8.00 11.81 -22.76
C ARG A 86 -9.08 11.85 -21.69
N ILE A 87 -9.09 10.90 -20.77
CA ILE A 87 -10.07 10.88 -19.68
C ILE A 87 -9.85 12.12 -18.79
N PRO A 88 -10.87 12.95 -18.54
CA PRO A 88 -10.77 14.01 -17.54
C PRO A 88 -10.51 13.43 -16.15
N ALA A 89 -9.50 13.94 -15.44
CA ALA A 89 -9.05 13.37 -14.18
C ALA A 89 -10.14 13.29 -13.09
N HIS A 90 -11.14 14.18 -13.14
CA HIS A 90 -12.26 14.20 -12.19
C HIS A 90 -13.40 13.23 -12.54
N TRP A 91 -13.34 12.53 -13.69
CA TRP A 91 -14.33 11.51 -14.07
C TRP A 91 -14.13 10.20 -13.32
N ILE A 92 -12.92 9.96 -12.82
CA ILE A 92 -12.56 8.75 -12.09
C ILE A 92 -12.77 9.02 -10.60
N ASN A 93 -13.48 8.12 -9.91
CA ASN A 93 -13.79 8.25 -8.49
C ASN A 93 -12.60 7.90 -7.57
N ASN A 94 -11.43 8.41 -7.93
CA ASN A 94 -10.20 8.37 -7.16
C ASN A 94 -9.50 9.70 -7.39
N ARG A 95 -9.17 10.41 -6.30
CA ARG A 95 -8.66 11.80 -6.33
C ARG A 95 -7.45 12.01 -7.25
N TRP A 96 -6.65 10.97 -7.46
CA TRP A 96 -5.46 11.01 -8.30
C TRP A 96 -5.53 10.05 -9.49
N SER A 97 -6.68 9.39 -9.69
CA SER A 97 -6.88 8.38 -10.74
C SER A 97 -5.81 7.26 -10.73
N GLN A 98 -5.25 6.95 -9.56
CA GLN A 98 -4.28 5.86 -9.38
C GLN A 98 -4.96 4.49 -9.49
N GLU A 99 -6.24 4.44 -9.11
CA GLU A 99 -7.12 3.27 -9.23
C GLU A 99 -8.44 3.70 -9.86
N TRP A 100 -8.97 2.89 -10.77
CA TRP A 100 -10.18 3.21 -11.52
C TRP A 100 -11.36 2.35 -11.04
N THR A 101 -11.72 2.52 -9.77
CA THR A 101 -12.76 1.75 -9.11
C THR A 101 -14.16 2.10 -9.62
N GLY A 102 -15.10 1.15 -9.53
CA GLY A 102 -16.51 1.35 -9.89
C GLY A 102 -16.79 1.47 -11.39
N LEU A 103 -15.84 1.04 -12.25
CA LEU A 103 -16.05 0.92 -13.70
C LEU A 103 -16.77 -0.37 -14.10
N VAL A 104 -16.60 -1.42 -13.30
CA VAL A 104 -17.27 -2.70 -13.45
C VAL A 104 -17.92 -3.06 -12.11
N GLU A 105 -19.01 -3.80 -12.16
CA GLU A 105 -19.60 -4.39 -10.97
C GLU A 105 -18.64 -5.44 -10.42
N ALA A 106 -18.13 -5.22 -9.21
CA ALA A 106 -17.32 -6.21 -8.52
C ALA A 106 -18.25 -7.28 -7.91
N ALA A 107 -17.81 -8.54 -7.93
CA ALA A 107 -18.52 -9.60 -7.23
C ALA A 107 -18.54 -9.29 -5.72
N ASN A 108 -19.73 -9.07 -5.16
CA ASN A 108 -19.89 -8.94 -3.72
C ASN A 108 -19.97 -10.33 -3.08
N ILE A 109 -18.94 -10.69 -2.31
CA ILE A 109 -18.88 -11.96 -1.58
C ILE A 109 -19.06 -11.79 -0.07
N ASP A 110 -19.47 -10.60 0.39
CA ASP A 110 -19.65 -10.29 1.82
C ASP A 110 -20.67 -11.22 2.49
N ASP A 111 -21.62 -11.75 1.73
CA ASP A 111 -22.57 -12.77 2.19
C ASP A 111 -21.88 -13.99 2.81
N ARG A 112 -20.67 -14.34 2.36
CA ARG A 112 -19.89 -15.47 2.89
C ARG A 112 -19.29 -15.20 4.27
N PHE A 113 -19.35 -13.97 4.76
CA PHE A 113 -18.76 -13.53 6.01
C PHE A 113 -19.80 -13.17 7.08
N LYS A 114 -21.09 -13.11 6.74
CA LYS A 114 -22.17 -12.69 7.67
C LYS A 114 -22.22 -13.49 8.97
N ASP A 115 -22.03 -14.80 8.89
CA ASP A 115 -22.06 -15.71 10.05
C ASP A 115 -20.68 -15.92 10.70
N ARG A 116 -19.67 -15.15 10.28
CA ARG A 116 -18.31 -15.25 10.80
C ARG A 116 -18.06 -14.12 11.79
N PRO A 117 -17.56 -14.40 13.01
CA PRO A 117 -17.14 -13.32 13.90
C PRO A 117 -15.91 -12.61 13.32
N PRO A 118 -15.69 -11.31 13.61
CA PRO A 118 -14.51 -10.58 13.10
C PRO A 118 -13.18 -11.27 13.42
N GLU A 119 -13.07 -11.92 14.58
CA GLU A 119 -11.88 -12.70 14.97
C GLU A 119 -11.56 -13.83 14.00
N TRP A 120 -12.58 -14.45 13.39
CA TRP A 120 -12.39 -15.54 12.43
C TRP A 120 -11.53 -15.10 11.26
N ILE A 121 -11.65 -13.84 10.80
CA ILE A 121 -10.83 -13.31 9.71
C ILE A 121 -9.34 -13.39 10.02
N THR A 122 -8.92 -12.87 11.18
CA THR A 122 -7.49 -12.86 11.56
C THR A 122 -6.98 -14.27 11.81
N LYS A 123 -7.79 -15.13 12.44
CA LYS A 123 -7.44 -16.53 12.67
C LYS A 123 -7.29 -17.31 11.36
N THR A 124 -8.17 -17.07 10.39
CA THR A 124 -8.05 -17.69 9.07
C THR A 124 -6.81 -17.19 8.31
N ALA A 125 -6.49 -15.90 8.42
CA ALA A 125 -5.25 -15.38 7.87
C ALA A 125 -4.01 -16.00 8.55
N GLU A 126 -4.03 -16.21 9.87
CA GLU A 126 -2.98 -16.96 10.55
C GLU A 126 -2.88 -18.41 10.04
N GLN A 127 -4.00 -19.12 9.94
CA GLN A 127 -4.07 -20.50 9.47
C GLN A 127 -3.51 -20.66 8.05
N PHE A 128 -3.75 -19.69 7.17
CA PHE A 128 -3.17 -19.68 5.84
C PHE A 128 -1.64 -19.73 5.91
N TYR A 129 -1.02 -18.86 6.72
CA TYR A 129 0.44 -18.82 6.83
C TYR A 129 1.03 -20.01 7.59
N THR A 130 0.37 -20.49 8.66
CA THR A 130 0.85 -21.70 9.35
C THR A 130 0.69 -22.94 8.47
N GLY A 131 -0.32 -23.00 7.61
CA GLY A 131 -0.48 -24.02 6.58
C GLY A 131 0.63 -24.00 5.52
N LEU A 132 1.26 -22.85 5.28
CA LEU A 132 2.45 -22.71 4.44
C LEU A 132 3.77 -23.02 5.19
N GLY A 133 3.70 -23.40 6.47
CA GLY A 133 4.87 -23.76 7.28
C GLY A 133 5.47 -22.60 8.08
N PHE A 134 4.86 -21.42 8.13
CA PHE A 134 5.32 -20.34 9.01
C PHE A 134 5.00 -20.65 10.47
N LYS A 135 5.80 -20.12 11.40
CA LYS A 135 5.51 -20.21 12.84
C LYS A 135 4.16 -19.53 13.17
N PRO A 136 3.41 -20.04 14.16
CA PRO A 136 2.23 -19.35 14.69
C PRO A 136 2.56 -17.92 15.16
N LEU A 137 1.57 -17.03 15.17
CA LEU A 137 1.77 -15.70 15.74
C LEU A 137 2.02 -15.81 17.25
N PRO A 138 2.91 -14.98 17.81
CA PRO A 138 3.17 -15.01 19.24
C PRO A 138 1.91 -14.58 20.01
N ALA A 139 1.75 -15.07 21.25
CA ALA A 139 0.63 -14.69 22.11
C ALA A 139 0.54 -13.16 22.34
N SER A 140 1.68 -12.46 22.27
CA SER A 140 1.76 -11.00 22.31
C SER A 140 0.98 -10.34 21.17
N PHE A 141 0.94 -10.93 19.98
CA PHE A 141 0.19 -10.39 18.85
C PHE A 141 -1.29 -10.24 19.21
N TRP A 142 -1.89 -11.28 19.76
CA TRP A 142 -3.33 -11.32 20.08
C TRP A 142 -3.68 -10.39 21.24
N THR A 143 -2.77 -10.21 22.18
CA THR A 143 -3.00 -9.42 23.40
C THR A 143 -2.62 -7.95 23.27
N LYS A 144 -1.67 -7.61 22.40
CA LYS A 144 -1.13 -6.25 22.24
C LYS A 144 -1.53 -5.55 20.95
N SER A 145 -2.09 -6.27 19.97
CA SER A 145 -2.58 -5.66 18.72
C SER A 145 -3.93 -5.00 18.91
N ASP A 146 -4.15 -3.88 18.22
CA ASP A 146 -5.44 -3.19 18.19
C ASP A 146 -6.17 -3.58 16.90
N LEU A 147 -6.83 -4.75 16.95
CA LEU A 147 -7.37 -5.45 15.77
C LEU A 147 -8.77 -5.02 15.34
N TYR A 148 -9.56 -4.42 16.24
CA TYR A 148 -10.99 -4.17 16.03
C TYR A 148 -11.33 -2.68 15.98
N PRO A 149 -12.46 -2.30 15.37
CA PRO A 149 -12.92 -0.92 15.36
C PRO A 149 -13.05 -0.34 16.78
N VAL A 150 -12.84 0.96 16.90
CA VAL A 150 -13.21 1.71 18.11
C VAL A 150 -14.72 1.56 18.31
N LYS A 151 -15.17 1.14 19.50
CA LYS A 151 -16.61 0.98 19.74
C LYS A 151 -17.30 2.33 19.71
N GLN A 152 -18.56 2.33 19.28
CA GLN A 152 -19.39 3.52 19.30
C GLN A 152 -19.47 4.08 20.73
N GLY A 153 -19.16 5.36 20.90
CA GLY A 153 -19.17 6.05 22.19
C GLY A 153 -17.82 6.15 22.89
N GLU A 154 -16.78 5.47 22.41
CA GLU A 154 -15.42 5.70 22.91
C GLU A 154 -14.85 7.03 22.40
N THR A 155 -14.10 7.73 23.26
CA THR A 155 -13.39 8.98 22.91
C THR A 155 -12.04 8.73 22.24
N ARG A 156 -11.60 7.46 22.20
CA ARG A 156 -10.33 7.03 21.63
C ARG A 156 -10.30 7.29 20.13
N LYS A 157 -9.30 8.04 19.67
CA LYS A 157 -9.03 8.22 18.24
C LYS A 157 -8.10 7.14 17.74
N LYS A 158 -8.45 6.52 16.62
CA LYS A 158 -7.68 5.45 15.99
C LYS A 158 -7.36 5.80 14.55
N ASN A 159 -6.12 5.55 14.13
CA ASN A 159 -5.78 5.57 12.71
C ASN A 159 -6.43 4.35 12.04
N THR A 160 -7.23 4.60 11.01
CA THR A 160 -7.99 3.57 10.30
C THR A 160 -7.22 2.92 9.16
N HIS A 161 -6.01 3.41 8.84
CA HIS A 161 -5.12 2.76 7.89
C HIS A 161 -4.48 1.52 8.54
N ALA A 162 -4.75 0.36 7.96
CA ALA A 162 -4.24 -0.91 8.44
C ALA A 162 -2.72 -0.96 8.34
N SER A 163 -2.08 -1.64 9.30
CA SER A 163 -0.63 -1.86 9.27
C SER A 163 -0.21 -3.01 10.21
N CYS A 164 0.94 -3.61 9.93
CA CYS A 164 1.55 -4.64 10.76
C CYS A 164 3.06 -4.46 10.81
N TRP A 165 3.64 -4.59 12.01
CA TRP A 165 5.00 -4.17 12.30
C TRP A 165 5.70 -5.16 13.23
N HIS A 166 7.03 -5.23 13.12
CA HIS A 166 7.87 -5.71 14.21
C HIS A 166 8.28 -4.49 15.04
N ILE A 167 7.94 -4.50 16.32
CA ILE A 167 8.22 -3.38 17.23
C ILE A 167 9.69 -3.41 17.67
N ASP A 168 10.23 -4.60 17.89
CA ASP A 168 11.60 -4.87 18.33
C ASP A 168 12.51 -5.37 17.20
N LEU A 169 11.98 -5.50 15.97
CA LEU A 169 12.63 -6.16 14.83
C LEU A 169 12.92 -7.66 15.03
N GLU A 170 12.34 -8.28 16.06
CA GLU A 170 12.55 -9.69 16.41
C GLU A 170 11.22 -10.44 16.53
N GLU A 171 10.65 -10.52 17.74
CA GLU A 171 9.52 -11.41 18.05
C GLU A 171 8.25 -10.63 18.46
N ASP A 172 8.32 -9.32 18.68
CA ASP A 172 7.15 -8.49 19.01
C ASP A 172 6.45 -7.96 17.75
N ILE A 173 5.63 -8.84 17.15
CA ILE A 173 4.78 -8.51 16.01
C ILE A 173 3.44 -7.97 16.49
N ARG A 174 3.03 -6.81 15.97
CA ARG A 174 1.74 -6.20 16.29
C ARG A 174 1.06 -5.64 15.05
N SER A 175 -0.26 -5.62 15.07
CA SER A 175 -1.05 -5.03 14.01
C SER A 175 -2.05 -4.00 14.52
N LEU A 176 -2.26 -2.96 13.71
CA LEU A 176 -3.32 -1.98 13.86
C LEU A 176 -4.30 -2.21 12.71
N MET A 177 -5.49 -2.71 13.01
CA MET A 177 -6.55 -2.99 12.04
C MET A 177 -7.92 -2.64 12.64
N SER A 178 -8.96 -2.57 11.82
CA SER A 178 -10.33 -2.32 12.29
C SER A 178 -11.26 -3.39 11.73
N ILE A 179 -10.94 -4.65 12.03
CA ILE A 179 -11.53 -5.83 11.39
C ILE A 179 -13.04 -5.89 11.60
N GLU A 180 -13.74 -6.04 10.48
CA GLU A 180 -15.18 -6.30 10.40
C GLU A 180 -15.41 -7.54 9.53
N SER A 181 -16.55 -8.20 9.70
CA SER A 181 -16.88 -9.44 8.97
C SER A 181 -17.26 -9.18 7.51
N ASN A 182 -16.28 -8.82 6.67
CA ASN A 182 -16.46 -8.61 5.24
C ASN A 182 -15.20 -9.00 4.43
N SER A 183 -15.38 -9.08 3.12
CA SER A 183 -14.33 -9.49 2.17
C SER A 183 -13.12 -8.55 2.15
N ARG A 184 -13.34 -7.26 2.37
CA ARG A 184 -12.28 -6.25 2.44
C ARG A 184 -11.32 -6.52 3.60
N TRP A 185 -11.85 -6.79 4.80
CA TRP A 185 -11.00 -7.11 5.95
C TRP A 185 -10.38 -8.50 5.85
N PHE A 186 -11.05 -9.44 5.19
CA PHE A 186 -10.44 -10.73 4.86
C PHE A 186 -9.17 -10.56 4.02
N TYR A 187 -9.23 -9.80 2.92
CA TYR A 187 -8.05 -9.51 2.11
C TYR A 187 -6.99 -8.70 2.87
N THR A 188 -7.42 -7.64 3.58
CA THR A 188 -6.52 -6.78 4.34
C THR A 188 -5.75 -7.56 5.41
N ALA A 189 -6.42 -8.43 6.19
CA ALA A 189 -5.75 -9.22 7.21
C ALA A 189 -4.66 -10.14 6.61
N HIS A 190 -4.91 -10.75 5.44
CA HIS A 190 -3.89 -11.55 4.76
C HIS A 190 -2.70 -10.71 4.30
N HIS A 191 -2.96 -9.52 3.76
CA HIS A 191 -1.92 -8.56 3.35
C HIS A 191 -1.05 -8.14 4.54
N GLU A 192 -1.68 -7.69 5.63
CA GLU A 192 -0.98 -7.17 6.81
C GLU A 192 -0.17 -8.24 7.53
N LEU A 193 -0.73 -9.45 7.70
CA LEU A 193 0.02 -10.56 8.27
C LEU A 193 1.20 -10.98 7.37
N GLY A 194 1.15 -10.68 6.07
CA GLY A 194 2.29 -10.84 5.16
C GLY A 194 3.46 -9.93 5.53
N HIS A 195 3.21 -8.65 5.85
CA HIS A 195 4.25 -7.73 6.38
C HIS A 195 4.81 -8.24 7.71
N GLY A 196 3.92 -8.65 8.62
CA GLY A 196 4.30 -9.19 9.93
C GLY A 196 5.12 -10.47 9.87
N ARG A 197 5.12 -11.21 8.74
CA ARG A 197 5.87 -12.48 8.60
C ARG A 197 7.10 -12.37 7.71
N SER A 198 7.11 -11.43 6.77
CA SER A 198 8.24 -11.20 5.85
C SER A 198 9.36 -10.35 6.46
N CYS A 199 9.07 -9.61 7.54
CA CYS A 199 10.03 -8.73 8.20
C CYS A 199 10.79 -9.39 9.38
N GLY A 200 10.61 -10.70 9.61
CA GLY A 200 11.30 -11.43 10.66
C GLY A 200 12.80 -11.71 10.38
N PRO A 201 13.49 -12.45 11.27
CA PRO A 201 14.96 -12.58 11.33
C PRO A 201 15.67 -12.97 10.02
N ALA A 202 14.95 -13.58 9.07
CA ALA A 202 15.47 -13.95 7.76
C ALA A 202 15.99 -12.75 6.94
N ARG A 203 15.48 -11.53 7.15
CA ARG A 203 16.04 -10.31 6.52
C ARG A 203 17.22 -9.70 7.28
N ILE A 204 17.33 -9.93 8.60
CA ILE A 204 18.40 -9.35 9.43
C ILE A 204 19.71 -10.14 9.29
N GLN A 205 19.65 -11.45 9.10
CA GLN A 205 20.85 -12.25 8.83
C GLN A 205 21.47 -11.99 7.44
N ALA A 206 20.66 -11.57 6.46
CA ALA A 206 21.16 -11.23 5.12
C ALA A 206 21.85 -9.86 5.09
N SER A 207 21.40 -8.88 5.88
CA SER A 207 22.04 -7.56 5.94
C SER A 207 23.30 -7.55 6.80
N THR A 208 23.33 -8.26 7.93
CA THR A 208 24.50 -8.25 8.84
C THR A 208 25.74 -8.96 8.27
N LYS A 209 25.58 -9.95 7.39
CA LYS A 209 26.72 -10.56 6.68
C LYS A 209 27.34 -9.66 5.61
N ALA A 210 26.60 -8.70 5.07
CA ALA A 210 27.12 -7.75 4.07
C ALA A 210 27.94 -6.60 4.68
N TRP A 211 27.92 -6.44 6.01
CA TRP A 211 28.68 -5.41 6.74
C TRP A 211 29.87 -5.98 7.53
N ALA A 212 30.10 -7.30 7.46
CA ALA A 212 31.17 -7.99 8.21
C ALA A 212 32.26 -8.60 7.31
N SER A 213 32.37 -8.13 6.06
CA SER A 213 33.47 -8.42 5.12
C SER A 213 33.93 -7.13 4.46
#